data_AF-A0AA40CAV8-F1
#
_entry.id   AF-A0AA40CAV8-F1
#
_cell.length_a   1.000
_cell.length_b   1.000
_cell.length_c   1.000
_cell.angle_alpha   90.00
_cell.angle_beta   90.00
_cell.angle_gamma   90.00
#
_symmetry.space_group_name_H-M   'P 1'
#
loop_
_entity.id
_entity.type
_entity.pdbx_description
1 polymer ?
#
loop_
_entity_poly.entity_id
_entity_poly.type
_entity_poly.pdbx_seq_one_letter_code
_entity_poly.pdbx_strand_id
1 'polypeptide(L)'
;MVKINSPLAFAIAAITHLGTTHASPPSISPAPKHHIRSNGHGSHNHGCPPLNRGSFAIDYFQLYAENADWDEASCLVWFGSVWNATVAIYDPYTDTMLDVLSFPGTSYTGTIHIGGVARDPHTGLITILTDSARPWETAGADVSGDHLLMKYSPYSKKILWTLNITAVTRGRYGAFQDVEHDKRGNTYVVGTFPGTVMRADREGRAVGPWYLPEPFPNTTTRWGFSGLAAVGGESEVLLANDGDGRLYRFDMREAEGRPVLVPTTPEVLYTGQDAIYLPPMYGGRVLLVASHDNGIQVLRSRDRTWRTAENLGLIPSPTGGLYEGGFAVAPVQIGSDAVYLVDLFWDTPWVPGTVAGNRSLFPMKDITSDVERLLRG
;
A
#
# COMPACT_ATOMS: atom_id res chain seq x y z
N MET A 1 -12.87 -35.60 -3.85
CA MET A 1 -12.15 -34.64 -2.96
C MET A 1 -10.92 -34.16 -3.70
N VAL A 2 -11.04 -33.01 -4.37
CA VAL A 2 -9.94 -32.40 -5.12
C VAL A 2 -9.23 -31.44 -4.16
N LYS A 3 -7.98 -31.74 -3.83
CA LYS A 3 -7.09 -30.81 -3.10
C LYS A 3 -6.69 -29.71 -4.07
N ILE A 4 -7.14 -28.49 -3.80
CA ILE A 4 -6.65 -27.28 -4.47
C ILE A 4 -5.34 -26.91 -3.77
N ASN A 5 -4.21 -27.19 -4.44
CA ASN A 5 -2.90 -26.72 -4.00
C ASN A 5 -2.77 -25.25 -4.40
N SER A 6 -2.76 -24.35 -3.41
CA SER A 6 -2.36 -22.95 -3.62
C SER A 6 -0.84 -22.90 -3.85
N PRO A 7 -0.36 -22.19 -4.90
CA PRO A 7 1.08 -22.11 -5.21
C PRO A 7 1.88 -21.30 -4.18
N LEU A 8 1.23 -20.60 -3.24
CA LEU A 8 1.90 -19.78 -2.22
C LEU A 8 2.75 -20.59 -1.23
N ALA A 9 2.47 -21.88 -1.03
CA ALA A 9 3.20 -22.70 -0.07
C ALA A 9 4.55 -23.24 -0.61
N PHE A 10 4.78 -23.20 -1.92
CA PHE A 10 5.92 -23.86 -2.55
C PHE A 10 7.17 -22.97 -2.70
N ALA A 11 7.05 -21.65 -2.58
CA ALA A 11 8.20 -20.75 -2.68
C ALA A 11 9.04 -20.66 -1.40
N ILE A 12 8.50 -21.05 -0.24
CA ILE A 12 9.16 -20.84 1.08
C ILE A 12 9.84 -22.12 1.62
N ALA A 13 9.56 -23.30 1.06
CA ALA A 13 10.08 -24.57 1.58
C ALA A 13 11.54 -24.91 1.17
N ALA A 14 12.21 -24.08 0.37
CA ALA A 14 13.54 -24.39 -0.19
C ALA A 14 14.69 -23.55 0.40
N ILE A 15 14.59 -23.05 1.63
CA ILE A 15 15.74 -22.49 2.37
C ILE A 15 15.72 -23.01 3.81
N THR A 16 16.03 -24.29 3.99
CA THR A 16 16.44 -24.83 5.29
C THR A 16 17.94 -25.06 5.30
N HIS A 17 18.58 -24.57 6.37
CA HIS A 17 19.99 -24.63 6.73
C HIS A 17 20.91 -23.60 6.08
N LEU A 18 21.04 -22.45 6.76
CA LEU A 18 22.32 -21.95 7.26
C LEU A 18 22.04 -21.09 8.50
N GLY A 19 22.51 -21.53 9.67
CA GLY A 19 22.45 -20.73 10.89
C GLY A 19 23.35 -19.50 10.75
N THR A 20 22.80 -18.31 11.01
CA THR A 20 23.57 -17.06 10.99
C THR A 20 23.85 -16.60 12.42
N THR A 21 25.13 -16.62 12.78
CA THR A 21 25.66 -15.96 13.97
C THR A 21 25.64 -14.45 13.77
N HIS A 22 25.05 -13.72 14.71
CA HIS A 22 25.01 -12.26 14.73
C HIS A 22 26.42 -11.64 14.71
N ALA A 23 26.69 -10.84 13.69
CA ALA A 23 27.71 -9.79 13.73
C ALA A 23 27.06 -8.47 13.30
N SER A 24 27.28 -7.42 14.07
CA SER A 24 26.69 -6.09 13.85
C SER A 24 27.09 -5.50 12.49
N PRO A 25 26.18 -4.85 11.75
CA PRO A 25 26.51 -4.18 10.49
C PRO A 25 27.34 -2.90 10.72
N PRO A 26 28.24 -2.54 9.79
CA PRO A 26 28.99 -1.29 9.83
C PRO A 26 28.10 -0.09 9.48
N SER A 27 28.43 1.08 10.04
CA SER A 27 27.70 2.33 9.81
C SER A 27 27.80 2.78 8.34
N ILE A 28 26.66 2.96 7.68
CA ILE A 28 26.57 3.57 6.35
C ILE A 28 26.57 5.09 6.52
N SER A 29 27.46 5.76 5.79
CA SER A 29 27.61 7.22 5.76
C SER A 29 26.37 7.91 5.15
N PRO A 30 26.01 9.13 5.61
CA PRO A 30 24.82 9.83 5.14
C PRO A 30 24.94 10.28 3.68
N ALA A 31 23.82 10.24 2.97
CA ALA A 31 23.65 10.77 1.62
C ALA A 31 24.00 12.28 1.54
N PRO A 32 24.50 12.76 0.37
CA PRO A 32 24.88 14.15 0.20
C PRO A 32 23.69 15.10 0.33
N LYS A 33 23.84 16.13 1.15
CA LYS A 33 22.85 17.20 1.35
C LYS A 33 22.77 18.07 0.11
N HIS A 34 21.71 17.91 -0.68
CA HIS A 34 21.36 18.88 -1.71
C HIS A 34 20.45 19.97 -1.13
N HIS A 35 20.87 21.23 -1.29
CA HIS A 35 20.10 22.41 -0.92
C HIS A 35 18.87 22.52 -1.82
N ILE A 36 17.68 22.32 -1.25
CA ILE A 36 16.41 22.71 -1.87
C ILE A 36 16.40 24.24 -1.97
N ARG A 37 16.44 24.77 -3.18
CA ARG A 37 16.09 26.18 -3.44
C ARG A 37 14.59 26.34 -3.19
N SER A 38 14.26 27.01 -2.09
CA SER A 38 12.91 27.52 -1.84
C SER A 38 12.63 28.68 -2.81
N ASN A 39 11.89 28.43 -3.87
CA ASN A 39 11.23 29.52 -4.60
C ASN A 39 9.91 29.84 -3.89
N GLY A 40 9.80 31.11 -3.49
CA GLY A 40 8.70 31.64 -2.71
C GLY A 40 7.36 31.69 -3.46
N HIS A 41 6.33 31.68 -2.62
CA HIS A 41 4.92 32.03 -2.78
C HIS A 41 4.39 32.49 -4.16
N GLY A 42 3.37 31.78 -4.63
CA GLY A 42 2.28 32.32 -5.43
C GLY A 42 1.03 31.45 -5.21
N SER A 43 -0.04 32.04 -4.67
CA SER A 43 -1.35 31.38 -4.60
C SER A 43 -1.88 31.18 -6.01
N HIS A 44 -1.72 29.99 -6.59
CA HIS A 44 -2.51 29.59 -7.74
C HIS A 44 -2.92 28.13 -7.62
N ASN A 45 -4.24 27.97 -7.72
CA ASN A 45 -5.01 26.73 -7.74
C ASN A 45 -4.75 25.98 -9.06
N HIS A 46 -3.51 25.54 -9.31
CA HIS A 46 -3.16 24.69 -10.44
C HIS A 46 -2.62 23.39 -9.87
N GLY A 47 -3.45 22.33 -9.93
CA GLY A 47 -3.00 20.99 -9.63
C GLY A 47 -1.82 20.57 -10.51
N CYS A 48 -1.18 19.46 -10.14
CA CYS A 48 -0.03 18.96 -10.88
C CYS A 48 -0.34 18.78 -12.37
N PRO A 49 0.59 19.13 -13.28
CA PRO A 49 0.36 19.02 -14.70
C PRO A 49 0.20 17.55 -15.13
N PRO A 50 -0.39 17.30 -16.31
CA PRO A 50 -0.34 16.00 -16.95
C PRO A 50 1.10 15.47 -17.03
N LEU A 51 1.32 14.18 -16.72
CA LEU A 51 2.67 13.60 -16.74
C LEU A 51 3.13 13.29 -18.17
N ASN A 52 2.23 12.83 -19.06
CA ASN A 52 2.49 12.55 -20.49
C ASN A 52 3.78 11.75 -20.78
N ARG A 53 4.18 10.85 -19.87
CA ARG A 53 5.46 10.12 -19.97
C ARG A 53 5.30 8.71 -20.56
N GLY A 54 4.08 8.17 -20.56
CA GLY A 54 3.87 6.74 -20.80
C GLY A 54 4.52 5.89 -19.70
N SER A 55 4.72 4.60 -19.98
CA SER A 55 5.48 3.71 -19.09
C SER A 55 6.94 4.15 -18.97
N PHE A 56 7.49 4.04 -17.77
CA PHE A 56 8.90 4.35 -17.49
C PHE A 56 9.50 3.33 -16.51
N ALA A 57 10.76 3.49 -16.16
CA ALA A 57 11.39 2.71 -15.09
C ALA A 57 12.15 3.67 -14.17
N ILE A 58 12.08 3.40 -12.87
CA ILE A 58 12.85 4.10 -11.85
C ILE A 58 14.19 3.35 -11.70
N ASP A 59 15.30 4.04 -11.97
CA ASP A 59 16.65 3.53 -11.71
C ASP A 59 17.09 3.92 -10.29
N TYR A 60 16.82 3.03 -9.34
CA TYR A 60 17.17 3.18 -7.94
C TYR A 60 17.45 1.83 -7.29
N PHE A 61 18.67 1.63 -6.81
CA PHE A 61 19.10 0.38 -6.19
C PHE A 61 18.24 0.03 -4.96
N GLN A 62 17.65 -1.17 -4.96
CA GLN A 62 16.86 -1.72 -3.87
C GLN A 62 15.60 -0.91 -3.48
N LEU A 63 14.90 -0.31 -4.46
CA LEU A 63 13.63 0.38 -4.19
C LEU A 63 12.54 -0.57 -3.68
N TYR A 64 12.23 -1.63 -4.44
CA TYR A 64 11.21 -2.64 -4.09
C TYR A 64 9.96 -2.03 -3.46
N ALA A 65 9.28 -1.19 -4.23
CA ALA A 65 8.06 -0.54 -3.80
C ALA A 65 6.94 -1.58 -3.63
N GLU A 66 6.26 -1.57 -2.49
CA GLU A 66 5.07 -2.40 -2.24
C GLU A 66 3.78 -1.59 -2.40
N ASN A 67 3.80 -0.31 -2.02
CA ASN A 67 2.69 0.61 -2.20
C ASN A 67 3.22 2.01 -2.59
N ALA A 68 2.34 2.85 -3.12
CA ALA A 68 2.65 4.21 -3.52
C ALA A 68 1.46 5.15 -3.36
N ASP A 69 1.73 6.41 -3.05
CA ASP A 69 0.70 7.44 -3.08
C ASP A 69 1.21 8.77 -3.66
N TRP A 70 0.27 9.55 -4.19
CA TRP A 70 0.51 10.78 -4.91
C TRP A 70 0.25 12.01 -4.04
N ASP A 71 1.29 12.80 -3.81
CA ASP A 71 1.12 14.12 -3.20
C ASP A 71 0.86 15.16 -4.29
N GLU A 72 -0.41 15.37 -4.60
CA GLU A 72 -0.88 16.38 -5.56
C GLU A 72 -0.53 17.84 -5.18
N ALA A 73 -0.09 18.11 -3.95
CA ALA A 73 0.32 19.45 -3.53
C ALA A 73 1.78 19.74 -3.90
N SER A 74 2.65 18.72 -3.85
CA SER A 74 4.06 18.84 -4.22
C SER A 74 4.41 18.20 -5.55
N CYS A 75 3.49 17.46 -6.15
CA CYS A 75 3.67 16.68 -7.37
C CYS A 75 4.76 15.61 -7.24
N LEU A 76 4.77 14.92 -6.09
CA LEU A 76 5.74 13.87 -5.76
C LEU A 76 5.04 12.55 -5.50
N VAL A 77 5.72 11.46 -5.84
CA VAL A 77 5.28 10.10 -5.50
C VAL A 77 6.02 9.65 -4.24
N TRP A 78 5.28 9.08 -3.30
CA TRP A 78 5.80 8.49 -2.08
C TRP A 78 5.68 6.98 -2.19
N PHE A 79 6.80 6.27 -2.07
CA PHE A 79 6.82 4.80 -2.12
C PHE A 79 7.19 4.22 -0.76
N GLY A 80 6.45 3.19 -0.33
CA GLY A 80 6.90 2.30 0.73
C GLY A 80 7.88 1.28 0.15
N SER A 81 9.15 1.38 0.55
CA SER A 81 10.21 0.44 0.17
C SER A 81 10.25 -0.69 1.19
N VAL A 82 9.68 -1.83 0.80
CA VAL A 82 9.26 -2.87 1.76
C VAL A 82 10.42 -3.42 2.58
N TRP A 83 11.45 -3.99 1.96
CA TRP A 83 12.47 -4.72 2.73
C TRP A 83 13.52 -3.82 3.37
N ASN A 84 13.83 -2.68 2.74
CA ASN A 84 14.66 -1.67 3.39
C ASN A 84 13.92 -0.98 4.55
N ALA A 85 12.59 -1.12 4.62
CA ALA A 85 11.72 -0.43 5.56
C ALA A 85 12.00 1.07 5.56
N THR A 86 11.94 1.67 4.37
CA THR A 86 12.15 3.10 4.12
C THR A 86 11.01 3.71 3.32
N VAL A 87 10.95 5.03 3.27
CA VAL A 87 10.02 5.75 2.38
C VAL A 87 10.81 6.53 1.34
N ALA A 88 10.60 6.23 0.07
CA ALA A 88 11.29 6.87 -1.04
C ALA A 88 10.42 7.99 -1.64
N ILE A 89 11.01 9.15 -1.89
CA ILE A 89 10.31 10.34 -2.43
C ILE A 89 10.82 10.61 -3.83
N TYR A 90 9.97 10.42 -4.83
CA TYR A 90 10.34 10.48 -6.24
C TYR A 90 9.64 11.63 -6.97
N ASP A 91 10.40 12.38 -7.76
CA ASP A 91 9.91 13.37 -8.71
C ASP A 91 9.78 12.73 -10.10
N PRO A 92 8.56 12.48 -10.58
CA PRO A 92 8.33 11.85 -11.88
C PRO A 92 8.58 12.76 -13.08
N TYR A 93 8.61 14.09 -12.89
CA TYR A 93 8.82 15.06 -13.96
C TYR A 93 10.31 15.30 -14.22
N THR A 94 11.15 15.21 -13.18
CA THR A 94 12.61 15.31 -13.33
C THR A 94 13.31 13.96 -13.31
N ASP A 95 12.56 12.87 -13.14
CA ASP A 95 13.09 11.51 -13.07
C ASP A 95 14.14 11.34 -11.96
N THR A 96 13.84 11.81 -10.75
CA THR A 96 14.83 11.91 -9.68
C THR A 96 14.28 11.40 -8.35
N MET A 97 15.06 10.55 -7.67
CA MET A 97 14.82 10.24 -6.26
C MET A 97 15.30 11.42 -5.41
N LEU A 98 14.38 12.17 -4.81
CA LEU A 98 14.69 13.39 -4.06
C LEU A 98 15.20 13.10 -2.65
N ASP A 99 14.64 12.07 -2.00
CA ASP A 99 15.00 11.68 -0.64
C ASP A 99 14.61 10.22 -0.38
N VAL A 100 15.26 9.62 0.61
CA VAL A 100 14.87 8.32 1.17
C VAL A 100 14.88 8.43 2.68
N LEU A 101 13.70 8.37 3.27
CA LEU A 101 13.50 8.47 4.71
C LEU A 101 13.81 7.12 5.36
N SER A 102 14.73 7.14 6.32
CA SER A 102 15.05 6.00 7.18
C SER A 102 14.69 6.31 8.63
N PHE A 103 14.34 5.25 9.36
CA PHE A 103 13.77 5.30 10.69
C PHE A 103 14.63 4.44 11.64
N PRO A 104 15.30 5.04 12.64
CA PRO A 104 16.12 4.30 13.58
C PRO A 104 15.34 3.18 14.28
N GLY A 105 15.88 1.96 14.27
CA GLY A 105 15.23 0.78 14.85
C GLY A 105 14.17 0.12 13.96
N THR A 106 13.92 0.66 12.77
CA THR A 106 12.94 0.15 11.80
C THR A 106 13.59 -0.16 10.46
N SER A 107 14.31 0.80 9.87
CA SER A 107 14.94 0.60 8.56
C SER A 107 16.14 -0.34 8.62
N TYR A 108 16.33 -1.12 7.56
CA TYR A 108 17.47 -2.03 7.36
C TYR A 108 17.65 -3.12 8.43
N THR A 109 16.58 -3.49 9.13
CA THR A 109 16.60 -4.55 10.15
C THR A 109 16.40 -5.94 9.56
N GLY A 110 15.70 -6.03 8.40
CA GLY A 110 15.31 -7.28 7.77
C GLY A 110 14.16 -8.00 8.48
N THR A 111 13.57 -7.39 9.52
CA THR A 111 12.47 -7.97 10.31
C THR A 111 11.23 -7.10 10.33
N ILE A 112 11.33 -5.88 9.84
CA ILE A 112 10.26 -4.90 9.73
C ILE A 112 10.17 -4.48 8.27
N HIS A 113 8.95 -4.23 7.80
CA HIS A 113 8.62 -3.73 6.49
C HIS A 113 8.02 -2.33 6.57
N ILE A 114 8.13 -1.58 5.47
CA ILE A 114 7.33 -0.38 5.18
C ILE A 114 6.74 -0.53 3.79
N GLY A 115 5.51 -1.05 3.73
CA GLY A 115 4.67 -1.04 2.53
C GLY A 115 3.74 0.16 2.51
N GLY A 116 2.88 0.26 3.54
CA GLY A 116 1.83 1.28 3.61
C GLY A 116 2.37 2.71 3.76
N VAL A 117 2.12 3.53 2.74
CA VAL A 117 2.32 4.98 2.76
C VAL A 117 1.11 5.66 2.14
N ALA A 118 0.57 6.68 2.79
CA ALA A 118 -0.52 7.47 2.22
C ALA A 118 -0.46 8.93 2.64
N ARG A 119 -0.74 9.82 1.70
CA ARG A 119 -0.89 11.25 1.88
C ARG A 119 -2.33 11.53 2.29
N ASP A 120 -2.49 12.12 3.47
CA ASP A 120 -3.79 12.59 3.95
C ASP A 120 -4.26 13.76 3.08
N PRO A 121 -5.34 13.59 2.28
CA PRO A 121 -5.77 14.62 1.34
C PRO A 121 -6.37 15.86 2.02
N HIS A 122 -6.64 15.79 3.32
CA HIS A 122 -7.21 16.88 4.09
C HIS A 122 -6.16 17.73 4.80
N THR A 123 -4.98 17.16 5.08
CA THR A 123 -3.92 17.84 5.84
C THR A 123 -2.60 17.96 5.09
N GLY A 124 -2.38 17.18 4.03
CA GLY A 124 -1.10 17.07 3.33
C GLY A 124 0.00 16.38 4.16
N LEU A 125 -0.35 15.74 5.27
CA LEU A 125 0.58 14.95 6.07
C LEU A 125 0.72 13.54 5.48
N ILE A 126 1.87 12.93 5.67
CA ILE A 126 2.13 11.56 5.20
C ILE A 126 1.95 10.61 6.38
N THR A 127 1.25 9.52 6.15
CA THR A 127 1.14 8.39 7.08
C THR A 127 2.06 7.30 6.61
N ILE A 128 2.86 6.79 7.53
CA ILE A 128 3.83 5.73 7.27
C ILE A 128 3.48 4.58 8.21
N LEU A 129 3.24 3.42 7.62
CA LEU A 129 2.92 2.20 8.33
C LEU A 129 4.12 1.27 8.30
N THR A 130 4.48 0.77 9.47
CA THR A 130 5.49 -0.27 9.63
C THR A 130 4.82 -1.53 10.12
N ASP A 131 5.30 -2.67 9.64
CA ASP A 131 4.80 -3.96 10.09
C ASP A 131 5.89 -5.03 10.17
N SER A 132 5.69 -5.99 11.07
CA SER A 132 6.53 -7.17 11.18
C SER A 132 6.55 -7.96 9.87
N ALA A 133 7.71 -8.47 9.47
CA ALA A 133 7.82 -9.40 8.34
C ALA A 133 7.21 -10.79 8.63
N ARG A 134 7.15 -11.19 9.91
CA ARG A 134 6.76 -12.55 10.34
C ARG A 134 5.38 -13.03 9.86
N PRO A 135 4.31 -12.21 9.89
CA PRO A 135 3.01 -12.63 9.40
C PRO A 135 3.07 -13.06 7.93
N TRP A 136 3.93 -12.42 7.12
CA TRP A 136 4.10 -12.74 5.71
C TRP A 136 4.91 -14.01 5.51
N GLU A 137 6.03 -14.16 6.24
CA GLU A 137 6.90 -15.33 6.18
C GLU A 137 6.20 -16.62 6.64
N THR A 138 5.22 -16.48 7.53
CA THR A 138 4.50 -17.61 8.14
C THR A 138 3.08 -17.79 7.63
N ALA A 139 2.66 -17.01 6.62
CA ALA A 139 1.29 -16.99 6.10
C ALA A 139 0.24 -16.84 7.22
N GLY A 140 0.49 -15.92 8.15
CA GLY A 140 -0.36 -15.60 9.28
C GLY A 140 -0.31 -16.59 10.43
N ALA A 141 0.56 -17.61 10.41
CA ALA A 141 0.68 -18.54 11.55
C ALA A 141 1.33 -17.88 12.78
N ASP A 142 2.22 -16.90 12.57
CA ASP A 142 2.76 -16.01 13.60
C ASP A 142 2.48 -14.56 13.23
N VAL A 143 1.53 -13.94 13.92
CA VAL A 143 1.19 -12.51 13.74
C VAL A 143 1.85 -11.59 14.78
N SER A 144 2.94 -12.06 15.40
CA SER A 144 3.73 -11.26 16.34
C SER A 144 4.69 -10.29 15.64
N GLY A 145 5.22 -9.37 16.44
CA GLY A 145 6.22 -8.38 16.03
C GLY A 145 5.72 -6.95 16.16
N ASP A 146 6.59 -6.02 15.78
CA ASP A 146 6.33 -4.60 15.97
C ASP A 146 5.57 -4.02 14.77
N HIS A 147 4.55 -3.21 15.10
CA HIS A 147 3.74 -2.47 14.16
C HIS A 147 3.62 -1.04 14.67
N LEU A 148 4.12 -0.08 13.90
CA LEU A 148 4.07 1.34 14.24
C LEU A 148 3.33 2.10 13.15
N LEU A 149 2.50 3.05 13.58
CA LEU A 149 1.87 4.04 12.72
C LEU A 149 2.51 5.39 12.99
N MET A 150 3.08 6.01 11.97
CA MET A 150 3.77 7.29 12.09
C MET A 150 3.07 8.35 11.23
N LYS A 151 2.97 9.57 11.75
CA LYS A 151 2.54 10.73 10.97
C LYS A 151 3.72 11.65 10.74
N TYR A 152 4.01 11.93 9.48
CA TYR A 152 5.13 12.72 9.02
C TYR A 152 4.64 14.03 8.37
N SER A 153 5.30 15.14 8.71
CA SER A 153 5.09 16.41 8.03
C SER A 153 6.16 16.62 6.95
N PRO A 154 5.78 16.66 5.66
CA PRO A 154 6.73 16.98 4.59
C PRO A 154 7.26 18.41 4.69
N TYR A 155 6.49 19.33 5.27
CA TYR A 155 6.91 20.71 5.49
C TYR A 155 8.00 20.85 6.54
N SER A 156 7.77 20.32 7.76
CA SER A 156 8.76 20.42 8.84
C SER A 156 9.83 19.32 8.80
N LYS A 157 9.67 18.33 7.91
CA LYS A 157 10.49 17.13 7.78
C LYS A 157 10.65 16.36 9.09
N LYS A 158 9.54 16.14 9.79
CA LYS A 158 9.53 15.52 11.13
C LYS A 158 8.37 14.55 11.27
N ILE A 159 8.62 13.50 12.04
CA ILE A 159 7.56 12.68 12.63
C ILE A 159 6.88 13.51 13.72
N LEU A 160 5.58 13.73 13.56
CA LEU A 160 4.74 14.48 14.48
C LEU A 160 4.31 13.61 15.67
N TRP A 161 4.01 12.35 15.39
CA TRP A 161 3.67 11.33 16.38
C TRP A 161 3.91 9.93 15.83
N THR A 162 4.09 8.98 16.75
CA THR A 162 4.21 7.55 16.48
C THR A 162 3.33 6.79 17.46
N LEU A 163 2.49 5.88 16.95
CA LEU A 163 1.66 4.99 17.74
C LEU A 163 2.16 3.56 17.60
N ASN A 164 2.23 2.83 18.72
CA ASN A 164 2.54 1.40 18.73
C ASN A 164 1.23 0.60 18.64
N ILE A 165 0.96 0.03 17.47
CA ILE A 165 -0.23 -0.79 17.23
C ILE A 165 -0.09 -2.13 17.98
N THR A 166 1.11 -2.71 18.06
CA THR A 166 1.37 -3.97 18.78
C THR A 166 0.93 -3.94 20.25
N ALA A 167 1.04 -2.79 20.91
CA ALA A 167 0.56 -2.60 22.28
C ALA A 167 -0.96 -2.86 22.43
N VAL A 168 -1.72 -2.68 21.35
CA VAL A 168 -3.16 -2.90 21.28
C VAL A 168 -3.49 -4.31 20.82
N THR A 169 -2.84 -4.80 19.74
CA THR A 169 -3.16 -6.11 19.16
C THR A 169 -2.68 -7.26 20.03
N ARG A 170 -1.56 -7.07 20.73
CA ARG A 170 -0.88 -8.07 21.57
C ARG A 170 -0.65 -9.40 20.83
N GLY A 171 -0.33 -9.32 19.54
CA GLY A 171 -0.07 -10.49 18.70
C GLY A 171 -1.30 -11.37 18.42
N ARG A 172 -2.51 -10.81 18.50
CA ARG A 172 -3.76 -11.54 18.17
C ARG A 172 -4.19 -11.40 16.71
N TYR A 173 -3.74 -10.33 16.06
CA TYR A 173 -3.97 -10.00 14.66
C TYR A 173 -2.90 -8.98 14.22
N GLY A 174 -2.61 -8.91 12.93
CA GLY A 174 -1.55 -8.05 12.42
C GLY A 174 -1.45 -8.07 10.91
N ALA A 175 -0.22 -7.91 10.40
CA ALA A 175 0.08 -7.80 8.97
C ALA A 175 -0.60 -6.58 8.37
N PHE A 176 -0.22 -5.40 8.87
CA PHE A 176 -0.86 -4.15 8.48
C PHE A 176 -0.25 -3.64 7.18
N GLN A 177 -1.05 -3.50 6.12
CA GLN A 177 -0.55 -3.22 4.76
C GLN A 177 -0.84 -1.81 4.26
N ASP A 178 -2.01 -1.27 4.60
CA ASP A 178 -2.54 -0.07 3.95
C ASP A 178 -3.20 0.91 4.93
N VAL A 179 -3.28 2.18 4.51
CA VAL A 179 -3.72 3.30 5.34
C VAL A 179 -4.60 4.28 4.58
N GLU A 180 -5.67 4.74 5.24
CA GLU A 180 -6.59 5.72 4.67
C GLU A 180 -7.05 6.77 5.69
N HIS A 181 -7.59 7.89 5.21
CA HIS A 181 -7.99 9.02 6.07
C HIS A 181 -9.45 9.44 5.88
N ASP A 182 -10.06 9.95 6.96
CA ASP A 182 -11.31 10.70 6.84
C ASP A 182 -11.10 12.21 6.94
N LYS A 183 -12.14 12.96 6.57
CA LYS A 183 -12.16 14.43 6.66
C LYS A 183 -12.08 14.98 8.09
N ARG A 184 -12.26 14.12 9.11
CA ARG A 184 -12.11 14.49 10.54
C ARG A 184 -10.66 14.30 11.01
N GLY A 185 -9.79 13.78 10.15
CA GLY A 185 -8.38 13.54 10.40
C GLY A 185 -8.08 12.18 11.04
N ASN A 186 -9.07 11.29 11.19
CA ASN A 186 -8.81 9.94 11.66
C ASN A 186 -8.04 9.16 10.59
N THR A 187 -7.17 8.26 11.04
CA THR A 187 -6.42 7.34 10.17
C THR A 187 -6.94 5.92 10.38
N TYR A 188 -7.23 5.22 9.29
CA TYR A 188 -7.68 3.84 9.26
C TYR A 188 -6.55 2.97 8.75
N VAL A 189 -6.34 1.81 9.37
CA VAL A 189 -5.23 0.90 9.03
C VAL A 189 -5.80 -0.50 8.87
N VAL A 190 -5.54 -1.16 7.74
CA VAL A 190 -6.02 -2.52 7.49
C VAL A 190 -5.00 -3.55 7.93
N GLY A 191 -5.46 -4.62 8.57
CA GLY A 191 -4.65 -5.79 8.92
C GLY A 191 -5.18 -7.06 8.26
N THR A 192 -4.28 -7.88 7.73
CA THR A 192 -4.61 -9.01 6.84
C THR A 192 -4.88 -10.31 7.58
N PHE A 193 -4.22 -10.54 8.73
CA PHE A 193 -4.27 -11.82 9.43
C PHE A 193 -4.85 -11.71 10.85
N PRO A 194 -6.13 -12.06 11.06
CA PRO A 194 -7.22 -12.02 10.06
C PRO A 194 -7.56 -10.56 9.67
N GLY A 195 -8.48 -10.43 8.72
CA GLY A 195 -9.02 -9.14 8.26
C GLY A 195 -9.55 -8.26 9.39
N THR A 196 -8.89 -7.14 9.64
CA THR A 196 -9.22 -6.16 10.68
C THR A 196 -9.05 -4.75 10.17
N VAL A 197 -9.68 -3.77 10.84
CA VAL A 197 -9.42 -2.35 10.59
C VAL A 197 -9.21 -1.64 11.93
N MET A 198 -8.08 -0.97 12.08
CA MET A 198 -7.77 -0.11 13.21
C MET A 198 -8.14 1.33 12.89
N ARG A 199 -8.46 2.14 13.91
CA ARG A 199 -8.61 3.59 13.78
C ARG A 199 -7.71 4.30 14.78
N ALA A 200 -6.91 5.23 14.30
CA ALA A 200 -6.16 6.20 15.10
C ALA A 200 -6.82 7.57 15.03
N ASP A 201 -6.84 8.28 16.17
CA ASP A 201 -7.36 9.64 16.21
C ASP A 201 -6.42 10.63 15.51
N ARG A 202 -6.98 11.77 15.11
CA ARG A 202 -6.27 12.84 14.38
C ARG A 202 -5.01 13.33 15.06
N GLU A 203 -5.01 13.39 16.38
CA GLU A 203 -3.89 13.91 17.16
C GLU A 203 -2.84 12.85 17.49
N GLY A 204 -3.07 11.60 17.07
CA GLY A 204 -2.15 10.50 17.32
C GLY A 204 -2.06 10.14 18.81
N ARG A 205 -3.15 10.30 19.58
CA ARG A 205 -3.14 9.98 21.02
C ARG A 205 -3.54 8.54 21.31
N ALA A 206 -4.38 7.96 20.46
CA ALA A 206 -4.87 6.60 20.60
C ALA A 206 -5.03 5.93 19.24
N VAL A 207 -4.80 4.61 19.23
CA VAL A 207 -5.20 3.69 18.17
C VAL A 207 -5.95 2.53 18.80
N GLY A 208 -6.99 2.05 18.13
CA GLY A 208 -7.81 0.95 18.62
C GLY A 208 -8.47 0.19 17.49
N PRO A 209 -8.97 -1.03 17.74
CA PRO A 209 -9.78 -1.74 16.76
C PRO A 209 -11.03 -0.91 16.44
N TRP A 210 -11.25 -0.67 15.16
CA TRP A 210 -12.50 -0.12 14.66
C TRP A 210 -13.41 -1.24 14.14
N TYR A 211 -12.82 -2.24 13.46
CA TYR A 211 -13.48 -3.47 13.08
C TYR A 211 -12.64 -4.69 13.47
N LEU A 212 -13.29 -5.67 14.08
CA LEU A 212 -12.79 -7.03 14.27
C LEU A 212 -13.83 -8.02 13.71
N PRO A 213 -13.42 -9.15 13.13
CA PRO A 213 -14.35 -10.17 12.67
C PRO A 213 -15.11 -10.79 13.84
N GLU A 214 -16.40 -11.07 13.63
CA GLU A 214 -17.28 -11.73 14.60
C GLU A 214 -17.93 -12.99 13.98
N PRO A 215 -17.75 -14.19 14.58
CA PRO A 215 -16.87 -14.46 15.72
C PRO A 215 -15.38 -14.26 15.35
N PHE A 216 -14.57 -13.85 16.33
CA PHE A 216 -13.14 -13.74 16.13
C PHE A 216 -12.55 -15.14 15.87
N PRO A 217 -11.77 -15.34 14.80
CA PRO A 217 -11.32 -16.67 14.43
C PRO A 217 -10.33 -17.24 15.45
N ASN A 218 -10.35 -18.55 15.61
CA ASN A 218 -9.43 -19.27 16.48
C ASN A 218 -8.01 -19.37 15.89
N THR A 219 -7.84 -19.08 14.60
CA THR A 219 -6.56 -19.04 13.89
C THR A 219 -6.41 -17.73 13.13
N THR A 220 -5.18 -17.31 12.92
CA THR A 220 -4.83 -16.06 12.23
C THR A 220 -4.45 -16.27 10.76
N THR A 221 -4.38 -17.53 10.30
CA THR A 221 -3.96 -17.93 8.94
C THR A 221 -5.01 -17.63 7.85
N ARG A 222 -6.18 -17.11 8.20
CA ARG A 222 -7.16 -16.67 7.21
C ARG A 222 -6.69 -15.33 6.65
N TRP A 223 -6.40 -15.30 5.35
CA TRP A 223 -6.22 -14.05 4.62
C TRP A 223 -7.51 -13.24 4.62
N GLY A 224 -7.42 -12.01 5.12
CA GLY A 224 -8.52 -11.08 5.26
C GLY A 224 -8.40 -9.87 4.33
N PHE A 225 -8.68 -8.68 4.85
CA PHE A 225 -8.54 -7.44 4.09
C PHE A 225 -7.08 -7.09 3.81
N SER A 226 -6.77 -6.52 2.64
CA SER A 226 -5.39 -6.15 2.27
C SER A 226 -5.21 -4.69 1.83
N GLY A 227 -6.21 -4.10 1.16
CA GLY A 227 -6.19 -2.71 0.72
C GLY A 227 -7.35 -1.89 1.28
N LEU A 228 -7.17 -0.57 1.34
CA LEU A 228 -8.19 0.41 1.70
C LEU A 228 -8.31 1.48 0.62
N ALA A 229 -9.52 2.00 0.42
CA ALA A 229 -9.71 3.23 -0.34
C ALA A 229 -10.81 4.11 0.26
N ALA A 230 -10.49 5.36 0.59
CA ALA A 230 -11.47 6.32 1.11
C ALA A 230 -12.18 7.05 -0.03
N VAL A 231 -13.51 6.93 -0.09
CA VAL A 231 -14.32 7.64 -1.08
C VAL A 231 -14.51 9.08 -0.63
N GLY A 232 -13.67 9.96 -1.17
CA GLY A 232 -13.68 11.39 -0.87
C GLY A 232 -15.04 12.08 -1.09
N GLY A 233 -15.16 13.30 -0.56
CA GLY A 233 -16.38 14.10 -0.62
C GLY A 233 -17.33 13.82 0.56
N GLU A 234 -18.64 13.83 0.29
CA GLU A 234 -19.66 13.70 1.35
C GLU A 234 -20.00 12.25 1.73
N SER A 235 -19.52 11.27 0.96
CA SER A 235 -19.96 9.87 1.11
C SER A 235 -19.43 9.21 2.39
N GLU A 236 -18.24 9.61 2.87
CA GLU A 236 -17.55 9.06 4.06
C GLU A 236 -17.54 7.52 4.08
N VAL A 237 -17.31 6.93 2.91
CA VAL A 237 -17.22 5.48 2.73
C VAL A 237 -15.75 5.07 2.70
N LEU A 238 -15.41 4.05 3.48
CA LEU A 238 -14.15 3.32 3.35
C LEU A 238 -14.40 2.01 2.63
N LEU A 239 -13.67 1.74 1.56
CA LEU A 239 -13.70 0.47 0.85
C LEU A 239 -12.56 -0.42 1.33
N ALA A 240 -12.80 -1.73 1.34
CA ALA A 240 -11.77 -2.74 1.58
C ALA A 240 -12.05 -3.97 0.71
N ASN A 241 -11.03 -4.49 0.03
CA ASN A 241 -11.07 -5.83 -0.55
C ASN A 241 -10.75 -6.88 0.52
N ASP A 242 -11.18 -8.13 0.33
CA ASP A 242 -10.96 -9.25 1.24
C ASP A 242 -10.33 -10.44 0.49
N GLY A 243 -9.69 -11.35 1.24
CA GLY A 243 -9.11 -12.58 0.72
C GLY A 243 -10.14 -13.55 0.11
N ASP A 244 -11.45 -13.28 0.25
CA ASP A 244 -12.52 -13.97 -0.47
C ASP A 244 -12.76 -13.45 -1.89
N GLY A 245 -12.03 -12.42 -2.31
CA GLY A 245 -12.10 -11.78 -3.62
C GLY A 245 -13.22 -10.76 -3.76
N ARG A 246 -13.93 -10.41 -2.67
CA ARG A 246 -15.03 -9.45 -2.66
C ARG A 246 -14.62 -8.08 -2.13
N LEU A 247 -15.46 -7.11 -2.44
CA LEU A 247 -15.34 -5.73 -1.97
C LEU A 247 -16.36 -5.48 -0.85
N TYR A 248 -15.90 -4.85 0.21
CA TYR A 248 -16.71 -4.41 1.34
C TYR A 248 -16.62 -2.89 1.48
N ARG A 249 -17.68 -2.30 2.01
CA ARG A 249 -17.73 -0.88 2.38
C ARG A 249 -18.05 -0.72 3.85
N PHE A 250 -17.49 0.31 4.44
CA PHE A 250 -17.75 0.75 5.81
C PHE A 250 -18.24 2.20 5.79
N ASP A 251 -19.05 2.54 6.78
CA ASP A 251 -19.44 3.93 7.04
C ASP A 251 -18.46 4.54 8.05
N MET A 252 -17.59 5.44 7.61
CA MET A 252 -16.54 6.00 8.46
C MET A 252 -17.09 6.88 9.60
N ARG A 253 -18.36 7.31 9.51
CA ARG A 253 -19.04 8.10 10.55
C ARG A 253 -19.36 7.27 11.79
N GLU A 254 -19.39 5.95 11.65
CA GLU A 254 -19.74 5.05 12.74
C GLU A 254 -18.62 4.94 13.77
N ALA A 255 -19.01 4.75 15.03
CA ALA A 255 -18.07 4.55 16.13
C ALA A 255 -17.25 3.26 15.94
N GLU A 256 -17.85 2.25 15.31
CA GLU A 256 -17.30 0.92 15.00
C GLU A 256 -17.54 0.61 13.52
N GLY A 257 -16.58 -0.05 12.88
CA GLY A 257 -16.67 -0.49 11.50
C GLY A 257 -17.60 -1.69 11.37
N ARG A 258 -18.58 -1.58 10.47
CA ARG A 258 -19.46 -2.70 10.09
C ARG A 258 -19.34 -2.93 8.59
N PRO A 259 -18.69 -4.02 8.14
CA PRO A 259 -18.52 -4.28 6.73
C PRO A 259 -19.87 -4.60 6.09
N VAL A 260 -20.14 -3.95 4.96
CA VAL A 260 -21.29 -4.26 4.12
C VAL A 260 -20.75 -4.68 2.76
N LEU A 261 -21.15 -5.87 2.29
CA LEU A 261 -20.77 -6.34 0.97
C LEU A 261 -21.19 -5.32 -0.10
N VAL A 262 -20.29 -5.06 -1.05
CA VAL A 262 -20.56 -4.31 -2.29
C VAL A 262 -20.73 -5.33 -3.42
N PRO A 263 -21.96 -5.64 -3.84
CA PRO A 263 -22.18 -6.56 -4.94
C PRO A 263 -21.60 -6.01 -6.24
N THR A 264 -20.84 -6.85 -6.95
CA THR A 264 -20.30 -6.54 -8.28
C THR A 264 -21.17 -7.16 -9.37
N THR A 265 -21.29 -6.50 -10.52
CA THR A 265 -22.01 -7.05 -11.69
C THR A 265 -21.18 -6.89 -12.97
N PRO A 266 -20.82 -7.99 -13.65
CA PRO A 266 -20.95 -9.38 -13.21
C PRO A 266 -20.10 -9.66 -11.95
N GLU A 267 -20.51 -10.65 -11.15
CA GLU A 267 -19.67 -11.12 -10.04
C GLU A 267 -18.47 -11.89 -10.61
N VAL A 268 -17.27 -11.38 -10.36
CA VAL A 268 -16.01 -12.06 -10.67
C VAL A 268 -15.10 -11.89 -9.46
N LEU A 269 -14.59 -13.02 -8.96
CA LEU A 269 -13.74 -13.08 -7.79
C LEU A 269 -12.31 -13.32 -8.24
N TYR A 270 -11.39 -12.47 -7.78
CA TYR A 270 -9.96 -12.65 -7.96
C TYR A 270 -9.34 -12.97 -6.59
N THR A 271 -8.45 -13.96 -6.54
CA THR A 271 -7.70 -14.31 -5.32
C THR A 271 -6.39 -13.53 -5.26
N GLY A 272 -5.77 -13.46 -4.08
CA GLY A 272 -4.48 -12.77 -3.91
C GLY A 272 -4.61 -11.28 -4.24
N GLN A 273 -5.69 -10.64 -3.81
CA GLN A 273 -5.87 -9.21 -3.96
C GLN A 273 -4.99 -8.46 -2.95
N ASP A 274 -4.49 -7.30 -3.35
CA ASP A 274 -3.58 -6.47 -2.56
C ASP A 274 -4.14 -5.06 -2.43
N ALA A 275 -3.35 -4.00 -2.62
CA ALA A 275 -3.85 -2.64 -2.50
C ALA A 275 -4.99 -2.32 -3.47
N ILE A 276 -5.89 -1.43 -3.02
CA ILE A 276 -6.96 -0.88 -3.85
C ILE A 276 -6.83 0.62 -3.89
N TYR A 277 -7.23 1.24 -4.99
CA TYR A 277 -6.99 2.67 -5.19
C TYR A 277 -8.14 3.34 -5.93
N LEU A 278 -8.50 4.55 -5.50
CA LEU A 278 -9.45 5.42 -6.17
C LEU A 278 -8.68 6.58 -6.83
N PRO A 279 -8.27 6.48 -8.10
CA PRO A 279 -7.57 7.57 -8.76
C PRO A 279 -8.35 8.89 -8.68
N PRO A 280 -7.75 9.97 -8.14
CA PRO A 280 -8.40 11.27 -8.02
C PRO A 280 -9.06 11.77 -9.32
N MET A 281 -8.47 11.48 -10.48
CA MET A 281 -8.98 11.85 -11.81
C MET A 281 -10.39 11.31 -12.10
N TYR A 282 -10.81 10.23 -11.44
CA TYR A 282 -12.15 9.65 -11.59
C TYR A 282 -13.15 10.08 -10.52
N GLY A 283 -12.75 10.96 -9.59
CA GLY A 283 -13.63 11.57 -8.60
C GLY A 283 -14.36 10.57 -7.71
N GLY A 284 -13.70 9.47 -7.35
CA GLY A 284 -14.24 8.42 -6.47
C GLY A 284 -15.24 7.47 -7.13
N ARG A 285 -15.33 7.45 -8.47
CA ARG A 285 -16.22 6.55 -9.22
C ARG A 285 -15.56 5.28 -9.75
N VAL A 286 -14.24 5.27 -9.86
CA VAL A 286 -13.49 4.13 -10.40
C VAL A 286 -12.54 3.64 -9.31
N LEU A 287 -12.61 2.35 -9.00
CA LEU A 287 -11.73 1.66 -8.07
C LEU A 287 -10.90 0.66 -8.87
N LEU A 288 -9.60 0.68 -8.61
CA LEU A 288 -8.63 -0.25 -9.15
C LEU A 288 -8.23 -1.20 -8.04
N VAL A 289 -8.37 -2.51 -8.27
CA VAL A 289 -8.06 -3.54 -7.28
C VAL A 289 -6.91 -4.37 -7.81
N ALA A 290 -5.76 -4.30 -7.15
CA ALA A 290 -4.61 -5.11 -7.52
C ALA A 290 -4.79 -6.57 -7.10
N SER A 291 -4.29 -7.47 -7.93
CA SER A 291 -4.19 -8.89 -7.63
C SER A 291 -2.90 -9.44 -8.20
N HIS A 292 -2.10 -10.08 -7.35
CA HIS A 292 -0.72 -10.49 -7.63
C HIS A 292 -0.57 -11.19 -8.99
N ASP A 293 -1.41 -12.20 -9.24
CA ASP A 293 -1.32 -13.04 -10.44
C ASP A 293 -2.28 -12.62 -11.57
N ASN A 294 -3.32 -11.84 -11.26
CA ASN A 294 -4.36 -11.52 -12.23
C ASN A 294 -4.15 -10.14 -12.89
N GLY A 295 -3.58 -9.16 -12.16
CA GLY A 295 -3.46 -7.77 -12.60
C GLY A 295 -4.45 -6.84 -11.90
N ILE A 296 -4.97 -5.84 -12.62
CA ILE A 296 -5.83 -4.79 -12.05
C ILE A 296 -7.28 -5.00 -12.46
N GLN A 297 -8.14 -5.34 -11.50
CA GLN A 297 -9.59 -5.33 -11.70
C GLN A 297 -10.10 -3.87 -11.67
N VAL A 298 -10.95 -3.51 -12.63
CA VAL A 298 -11.52 -2.17 -12.75
C VAL A 298 -13.00 -2.21 -12.36
N LEU A 299 -13.33 -1.57 -11.25
CA LEU A 299 -14.69 -1.46 -10.74
C LEU A 299 -15.20 -0.03 -10.87
N ARG A 300 -16.50 0.14 -11.15
CA ARG A 300 -17.15 1.46 -11.25
C ARG A 300 -18.38 1.57 -10.35
N SER A 301 -18.45 2.62 -9.56
CA SER A 301 -19.67 3.10 -8.92
C SER A 301 -20.23 4.30 -9.69
N ARG A 302 -21.52 4.26 -10.04
CA ARG A 302 -22.18 5.37 -10.75
C ARG A 302 -22.44 6.58 -9.85
N ASP A 303 -22.66 6.35 -8.57
CA ASP A 303 -23.15 7.35 -7.61
C ASP A 303 -22.15 7.67 -6.48
N ARG A 304 -20.99 6.98 -6.45
CA ARG A 304 -19.96 7.07 -5.40
C ARG A 304 -20.43 6.60 -4.03
N THR A 305 -21.61 5.99 -3.92
CA THR A 305 -22.06 5.41 -2.64
C THR A 305 -21.48 4.02 -2.43
N TRP A 306 -21.00 3.41 -3.51
CA TRP A 306 -20.44 2.06 -3.54
C TRP A 306 -21.36 1.03 -2.89
N ARG A 307 -22.69 1.23 -2.98
CA ARG A 307 -23.66 0.21 -2.56
C ARG A 307 -23.68 -0.98 -3.52
N THR A 308 -23.33 -0.73 -4.77
CA THR A 308 -23.06 -1.71 -5.82
C THR A 308 -21.90 -1.21 -6.67
N ALA A 309 -21.28 -2.11 -7.42
CA ALA A 309 -20.26 -1.75 -8.40
C ALA A 309 -20.47 -2.53 -9.71
N GLU A 310 -20.14 -1.89 -10.82
CA GLU A 310 -20.00 -2.56 -12.11
C GLU A 310 -18.58 -3.08 -12.22
N ASN A 311 -18.43 -4.36 -12.56
CA ASN A 311 -17.13 -4.92 -12.90
C ASN A 311 -16.92 -4.73 -14.40
N LEU A 312 -16.00 -3.82 -14.74
CA LEU A 312 -15.73 -3.45 -16.12
C LEU A 312 -14.73 -4.39 -16.80
N GLY A 313 -14.01 -5.20 -16.02
CA GLY A 313 -13.05 -6.17 -16.51
C GLY A 313 -11.73 -6.12 -15.77
N LEU A 314 -10.73 -6.75 -16.38
CA LEU A 314 -9.39 -6.94 -15.84
C LEU A 314 -8.37 -6.40 -16.84
N ILE A 315 -7.41 -5.63 -16.34
CA ILE A 315 -6.17 -5.33 -17.05
C ILE A 315 -5.19 -6.41 -16.63
N PRO A 316 -4.92 -7.40 -17.51
CA PRO A 316 -4.19 -8.59 -17.10
C PRO A 316 -2.74 -8.26 -16.77
N SER A 317 -2.26 -8.87 -15.70
CA SER A 317 -0.84 -9.14 -15.56
C SER A 317 -0.48 -10.30 -16.50
N PRO A 318 0.51 -10.21 -17.41
CA PRO A 318 1.19 -11.40 -17.89
C PRO A 318 1.48 -12.31 -16.68
N THR A 319 1.33 -13.61 -16.88
CA THR A 319 1.66 -14.60 -15.86
C THR A 319 3.09 -14.38 -15.37
N GLY A 320 3.23 -13.99 -14.10
CA GLY A 320 4.50 -13.58 -13.49
C GLY A 320 4.78 -12.07 -13.47
N GLY A 321 3.77 -11.22 -13.61
CA GLY A 321 3.86 -9.74 -13.54
C GLY A 321 3.64 -9.02 -14.87
N LEU A 322 3.38 -7.70 -14.86
CA LEU A 322 3.49 -6.87 -16.09
C LEU A 322 4.89 -6.94 -16.70
N TYR A 323 5.87 -7.37 -15.89
CA TYR A 323 7.24 -7.71 -16.22
C TYR A 323 7.59 -9.07 -15.60
N GLU A 324 8.47 -9.84 -16.25
CA GLU A 324 8.90 -11.15 -15.76
C GLU A 324 9.41 -11.09 -14.30
N GLY A 325 8.75 -11.85 -13.42
CA GLY A 325 9.04 -11.95 -11.99
C GLY A 325 8.36 -10.92 -11.08
N GLY A 326 7.53 -10.02 -11.63
CA GLY A 326 6.79 -9.01 -10.88
C GLY A 326 5.43 -9.50 -10.36
N PHE A 327 4.92 -8.84 -9.33
CA PHE A 327 3.56 -9.04 -8.80
C PHE A 327 2.87 -7.69 -8.70
N ALA A 328 1.66 -7.60 -9.24
CA ALA A 328 0.85 -6.40 -9.17
C ALA A 328 0.40 -6.17 -7.72
N VAL A 329 0.98 -5.19 -7.04
CA VAL A 329 0.74 -4.92 -5.61
C VAL A 329 -0.07 -3.65 -5.37
N ALA A 330 0.08 -2.62 -6.21
CA ALA A 330 -0.68 -1.38 -6.07
C ALA A 330 -0.86 -0.64 -7.40
N PRO A 331 -2.03 -0.05 -7.68
CA PRO A 331 -2.19 1.00 -8.67
C PRO A 331 -1.99 2.38 -8.02
N VAL A 332 -1.44 3.35 -8.75
CA VAL A 332 -1.27 4.73 -8.28
C VAL A 332 -1.49 5.73 -9.41
N GLN A 333 -2.16 6.86 -9.12
CA GLN A 333 -2.22 7.96 -10.07
C GLN A 333 -0.93 8.79 -9.96
N ILE A 334 -0.37 9.23 -11.07
CA ILE A 334 0.75 10.19 -11.08
C ILE A 334 0.41 11.30 -12.07
N GLY A 335 0.56 12.56 -11.63
CA GLY A 335 0.09 13.71 -12.37
C GLY A 335 -1.45 13.81 -12.36
N SER A 336 -1.99 14.61 -13.27
CA SER A 336 -3.45 14.80 -13.37
C SER A 336 -4.17 13.77 -14.25
N ASP A 337 -3.43 12.90 -14.95
CA ASP A 337 -3.95 12.19 -16.12
C ASP A 337 -3.51 10.74 -16.27
N ALA A 338 -2.59 10.24 -15.45
CA ALA A 338 -1.99 8.93 -15.66
C ALA A 338 -2.09 8.01 -14.44
N VAL A 339 -2.38 6.73 -14.70
CA VAL A 339 -2.41 5.66 -13.71
C VAL A 339 -1.31 4.65 -14.02
N TYR A 340 -0.55 4.29 -13.00
CA TYR A 340 0.57 3.37 -13.08
C TYR A 340 0.35 2.14 -12.22
N LEU A 341 0.91 1.01 -12.65
CA LEU A 341 1.08 -0.17 -11.79
C LEU A 341 2.42 -0.09 -11.05
N VAL A 342 2.38 -0.40 -9.76
CA VAL A 342 3.52 -0.75 -8.91
C VAL A 342 3.64 -2.27 -8.86
N ASP A 343 4.80 -2.77 -9.27
CA ASP A 343 5.15 -4.19 -9.20
C ASP A 343 6.17 -4.44 -8.07
N LEU A 344 5.94 -5.50 -7.30
CA LEU A 344 6.90 -6.03 -6.32
C LEU A 344 7.55 -7.31 -6.85
N PHE A 345 8.81 -7.58 -6.47
CA PHE A 345 9.60 -8.67 -7.05
C PHE A 345 10.23 -9.59 -6.00
N TRP A 346 9.48 -10.60 -5.53
CA TRP A 346 9.90 -11.49 -4.42
C TRP A 346 11.03 -12.45 -4.75
N ASP A 347 11.37 -12.62 -6.02
CA ASP A 347 12.25 -13.68 -6.54
C ASP A 347 13.75 -13.37 -6.44
N THR A 348 14.13 -12.21 -5.89
CA THR A 348 15.52 -11.77 -5.86
C THR A 348 16.19 -12.05 -4.50
N PRO A 349 17.22 -12.91 -4.44
CA PRO A 349 17.96 -13.17 -3.20
C PRO A 349 18.57 -11.90 -2.64
N TRP A 350 18.60 -11.78 -1.31
CA TRP A 350 19.21 -10.64 -0.65
C TRP A 350 20.70 -10.51 -1.00
N VAL A 351 21.15 -9.28 -1.24
CA VAL A 351 22.57 -8.99 -1.42
C VAL A 351 23.28 -9.14 -0.07
N PRO A 352 24.40 -9.87 0.03
CA PRO A 352 25.14 -10.02 1.28
C PRO A 352 25.45 -8.67 1.94
N GLY A 353 25.09 -8.54 3.21
CA GLY A 353 25.25 -7.29 3.98
C GLY A 353 24.12 -6.27 3.79
N THR A 354 23.07 -6.61 3.05
CA THR A 354 21.84 -5.81 2.89
C THR A 354 20.62 -6.62 3.32
N VAL A 355 19.43 -6.02 3.24
CA VAL A 355 18.15 -6.66 3.57
C VAL A 355 17.20 -6.73 2.36
N ALA A 356 17.72 -6.54 1.15
CA ALA A 356 16.92 -6.51 -0.08
C ALA A 356 17.68 -7.17 -1.25
N GLY A 357 16.97 -7.50 -2.32
CA GLY A 357 17.57 -8.10 -3.52
C GLY A 357 18.46 -7.14 -4.30
N ASN A 358 18.97 -7.51 -5.48
CA ASN A 358 19.98 -6.73 -6.22
C ASN A 358 19.43 -5.85 -7.35
N ARG A 359 18.11 -5.67 -7.46
CA ARG A 359 17.47 -4.92 -8.56
C ARG A 359 17.70 -3.41 -8.41
N SER A 360 17.96 -2.75 -9.54
CA SER A 360 18.01 -1.27 -9.64
C SER A 360 16.93 -0.69 -10.52
N LEU A 361 16.36 -1.47 -11.44
CA LEU A 361 15.33 -0.98 -12.36
C LEU A 361 13.96 -1.46 -11.89
N PHE A 362 13.07 -0.51 -11.62
CA PHE A 362 11.70 -0.73 -11.17
C PHE A 362 10.74 -0.15 -12.19
N PRO A 363 10.16 -0.98 -13.06
CA PRO A 363 9.23 -0.53 -14.08
C PRO A 363 7.95 0.04 -13.46
N MET A 364 7.45 1.12 -14.06
CA MET A 364 6.17 1.75 -13.77
C MET A 364 5.35 1.70 -15.06
N LYS A 365 4.51 0.68 -15.21
CA LYS A 365 3.67 0.54 -16.42
C LYS A 365 2.49 1.48 -16.35
N ASP A 366 2.37 2.33 -17.36
CA ASP A 366 1.18 3.17 -17.59
C ASP A 366 0.03 2.27 -18.06
N ILE A 367 -1.05 2.24 -17.28
CA ILE A 367 -2.28 1.48 -17.56
C ILE A 367 -3.46 2.38 -17.89
N THR A 368 -3.23 3.69 -18.05
CA THR A 368 -4.29 4.71 -18.26
C THR A 368 -5.19 4.35 -19.43
N SER A 369 -4.60 4.09 -20.59
CA SER A 369 -5.37 3.75 -21.80
C SER A 369 -6.17 2.45 -21.67
N ASP A 370 -5.69 1.50 -20.87
CA ASP A 370 -6.37 0.24 -20.60
C ASP A 370 -7.59 0.47 -19.70
N VAL A 371 -7.45 1.28 -18.64
CA VAL A 371 -8.57 1.71 -17.77
C VAL A 371 -9.62 2.45 -18.60
N GLU A 372 -9.19 3.43 -19.40
CA GLU A 372 -10.08 4.24 -20.26
C GLU A 372 -10.84 3.38 -21.28
N ARG A 373 -10.22 2.32 -21.80
CA ARG A 373 -10.89 1.39 -22.71
C ARG A 373 -12.02 0.64 -22.00
N LEU A 374 -11.80 0.16 -20.78
CA LEU A 374 -12.84 -0.53 -19.99
C LEU A 374 -13.98 0.40 -19.57
N LEU A 375 -13.68 1.69 -19.33
CA LEU A 375 -14.71 2.68 -18.98
C LEU A 375 -15.67 3.02 -20.13
N ARG A 376 -15.19 2.96 -21.38
CA ARG A 376 -15.98 3.26 -22.58
C ARG A 376 -16.97 2.16 -22.98
N GLY A 377 -16.70 0.90 -22.60
CA GLY A 377 -17.55 -0.25 -22.93
C GLY A 377 -17.30 -0.81 -24.31
#